data_AF-A0A1V3WLY0-F1
#
_entry.id   AF-A0A1V3WLY0-F1
#
_cell.length_a   1.000
_cell.length_b   1.000
_cell.length_c   1.000
_cell.angle_alpha   90.00
_cell.angle_beta   90.00
_cell.angle_gamma   90.00
#
_symmetry.space_group_name_H-M   'P 1'
#
loop_
_entity.id
_entity.type
_entity.pdbx_description
1 polymer ?
#
loop_
_entity_poly.entity_id
_entity_poly.type
_entity_poly.pdbx_seq_one_letter_code
_entity_poly.pdbx_strand_id
1 'polypeptide(L)'
;MPARPRRLAGVRHPNRPRALQHYVVLQYVPEPETLHRGVRRLESGCYAWIRPGREPEITRYFMPRFAATPITPDTEQARYDEITAVLEDSVAKHMRADVTVGSFLSGGIDSTAIAALAIRHNPRLITFTTGFEREGFSELDVAVASAEAIGARHVAKVVSAEEFVAALPEIVWYLDEPVADPALVPLFFVAREAVSTSKWCCPGKAPTNCSAATRSTASRCR
;
A
#
# COMPACT_ATOMS: atom_id res chain seq x y z
N MET A 1 -12.76 27.57 1.88
CA MET A 1 -14.07 26.96 2.18
C MET A 1 -13.94 25.47 2.04
N PRO A 2 -14.16 24.66 3.10
CA PRO A 2 -14.01 23.22 2.98
C PRO A 2 -15.12 22.67 2.10
N ALA A 3 -14.73 21.86 1.11
CA ALA A 3 -15.66 21.23 0.18
C ALA A 3 -16.64 20.36 0.98
N ARG A 4 -17.92 20.72 0.95
CA ARG A 4 -18.98 19.90 1.54
C ARG A 4 -18.92 18.51 0.89
N PRO A 5 -18.95 17.42 1.67
CA PRO A 5 -19.00 16.07 1.10
C PRO A 5 -20.26 15.98 0.24
N ARG A 6 -20.08 15.77 -1.06
CA ARG A 6 -21.19 15.35 -1.94
C ARG A 6 -21.61 13.98 -1.43
N ARG A 7 -22.67 13.93 -0.60
CA ARG A 7 -23.37 12.69 -0.30
C ARG A 7 -23.72 12.03 -1.63
N LEU A 8 -23.08 10.91 -1.95
CA LEU A 8 -23.66 9.94 -2.87
C LEU A 8 -25.06 9.66 -2.34
N ALA A 9 -26.07 10.01 -3.14
CA ALA A 9 -27.45 10.02 -2.73
C ALA A 9 -27.87 8.66 -2.16
N GLY A 10 -28.23 8.65 -0.87
CA GLY A 10 -29.29 7.79 -0.34
C GLY A 10 -29.21 6.27 -0.56
N VAL A 11 -28.02 5.67 -0.75
CA VAL A 11 -27.96 4.20 -0.84
C VAL A 11 -28.09 3.60 0.57
N ARG A 12 -29.32 3.26 0.96
CA ARG A 12 -29.52 2.25 2.00
C ARG A 12 -28.95 0.96 1.44
N HIS A 13 -27.80 0.53 1.92
CA HIS A 13 -27.16 -0.71 1.48
C HIS A 13 -27.70 -1.88 2.30
N PRO A 14 -28.63 -2.70 1.78
CA PRO A 14 -28.79 -4.03 2.34
C PRO A 14 -27.48 -4.77 2.10
N ASN A 15 -26.67 -4.93 3.15
CA ASN A 15 -25.43 -5.69 3.11
C ASN A 15 -25.72 -7.10 2.56
N ARG A 16 -24.88 -7.60 1.64
CA ARG A 16 -24.97 -9.00 1.21
C ARG A 16 -24.54 -9.90 2.39
N PRO A 17 -25.37 -10.84 2.87
CA PRO A 17 -25.01 -11.69 4.01
C PRO A 17 -23.68 -12.43 3.81
N ARG A 18 -23.41 -12.92 2.60
CA ARG A 18 -22.15 -13.57 2.24
C ARG A 18 -20.93 -12.64 2.30
N ALA A 19 -21.05 -11.42 1.78
CA ALA A 19 -19.95 -10.44 1.84
C ALA A 19 -19.66 -10.02 3.30
N LEU A 20 -20.70 -9.93 4.13
CA LEU A 20 -20.52 -9.69 5.57
C LEU A 20 -19.81 -10.86 6.26
N GLN A 21 -20.17 -12.11 5.91
CA GLN A 21 -19.45 -13.30 6.40
C GLN A 21 -17.98 -13.27 5.98
N HIS A 22 -17.69 -12.92 4.73
CA HIS A 22 -16.31 -12.74 4.26
C HIS A 22 -15.57 -11.70 5.08
N TYR A 23 -16.16 -10.52 5.31
CA TYR A 23 -15.54 -9.49 6.12
C TYR A 23 -15.24 -9.94 7.56
N VAL A 24 -16.19 -10.61 8.22
CA VAL A 24 -16.00 -11.07 9.61
C VAL A 24 -14.94 -12.19 9.71
N VAL A 25 -14.84 -13.04 8.69
CA VAL A 25 -13.90 -14.19 8.70
C VAL A 25 -12.51 -13.79 8.19
N LEU A 26 -12.44 -12.96 7.15
CA LEU A 26 -11.22 -12.65 6.40
C LEU A 26 -10.70 -11.23 6.64
N GLN A 27 -11.45 -10.39 7.35
CA GLN A 27 -11.16 -8.96 7.58
C GLN A 27 -11.25 -8.08 6.32
N TYR A 28 -11.64 -8.64 5.18
CA TYR A 28 -11.96 -7.93 3.93
C TYR A 28 -12.95 -8.76 3.11
N VAL A 29 -13.52 -8.17 2.06
CA VAL A 29 -14.36 -8.92 1.10
C VAL A 29 -13.50 -9.30 -0.11
N PRO A 30 -13.39 -10.58 -0.49
CA PRO A 30 -12.67 -10.96 -1.69
C PRO A 30 -13.33 -10.45 -2.99
N GLU A 31 -12.50 -10.09 -3.97
CA GLU A 31 -12.96 -9.87 -5.35
C GLU A 31 -13.63 -11.14 -5.91
N PRO A 32 -14.62 -11.03 -6.80
CA PRO A 32 -15.20 -9.80 -7.37
C PRO A 32 -16.32 -9.17 -6.50
N GLU A 33 -16.61 -9.72 -5.32
CA GLU A 33 -17.69 -9.21 -4.47
C GLU A 33 -17.35 -7.86 -3.84
N THR A 34 -18.37 -7.16 -3.37
CA THR A 34 -18.27 -5.99 -2.49
C THR A 34 -19.41 -6.06 -1.48
N LEU A 35 -19.33 -5.28 -0.38
CA LEU A 35 -20.44 -5.14 0.56
C LEU A 35 -21.67 -4.47 -0.06
N HIS A 36 -21.48 -3.70 -1.13
CA HIS A 36 -22.55 -2.98 -1.80
C HIS A 36 -23.28 -3.85 -2.82
N ARG A 37 -24.60 -4.00 -2.63
CA ARG A 37 -25.46 -4.67 -3.62
C ARG A 37 -25.39 -3.93 -4.97
N GLY A 38 -25.25 -4.69 -6.05
CA GLY A 38 -25.15 -4.14 -7.42
C GLY A 38 -23.77 -3.67 -7.85
N VAL A 39 -22.80 -3.57 -6.92
CA VAL A 39 -21.41 -3.24 -7.23
C VAL A 39 -20.55 -4.51 -7.20
N ARG A 40 -19.66 -4.64 -8.18
CA ARG A 40 -18.67 -5.72 -8.32
C ARG A 40 -17.31 -5.11 -8.66
N ARG A 41 -16.23 -5.70 -8.15
CA ARG A 41 -14.85 -5.37 -8.53
C ARG A 41 -14.41 -6.21 -9.73
N LEU A 42 -13.61 -5.61 -10.61
CA LEU A 42 -12.88 -6.36 -11.63
C LEU A 42 -11.71 -7.07 -10.93
N GLU A 43 -11.62 -8.39 -11.08
CA GLU A 43 -10.58 -9.17 -10.42
C GLU A 43 -9.18 -8.80 -10.92
N SER A 44 -8.21 -8.86 -10.02
CA SER A 44 -6.78 -8.76 -10.36
C SER A 44 -6.39 -9.79 -11.44
N GLY A 45 -5.61 -9.34 -12.44
CA GLY A 45 -5.21 -10.16 -13.58
C GLY A 45 -6.27 -10.30 -14.69
N CYS A 46 -7.33 -9.50 -14.64
CA CYS A 46 -8.37 -9.43 -15.67
C CYS A 46 -8.45 -8.06 -16.33
N TYR A 47 -8.92 -8.03 -17.58
CA TYR A 47 -9.46 -6.83 -18.23
C TYR A 47 -10.92 -7.08 -18.62
N ALA A 48 -11.68 -6.02 -18.92
CA ALA A 48 -13.08 -6.15 -19.32
C ALA A 48 -13.45 -5.19 -20.46
N TRP A 49 -14.33 -5.64 -21.35
CA TRP A 49 -15.04 -4.80 -22.32
C TRP A 49 -16.46 -4.53 -21.84
N ILE A 50 -16.84 -3.24 -21.80
CA ILE A 50 -18.16 -2.80 -21.36
C ILE A 50 -18.82 -2.08 -22.53
N ARG A 51 -20.03 -2.51 -22.90
CA ARG A 51 -20.84 -1.89 -23.97
C ARG A 51 -22.23 -1.56 -23.42
N PRO A 52 -22.83 -0.40 -23.78
CA PRO A 52 -24.18 -0.06 -23.35
C PRO A 52 -25.18 -1.18 -23.69
N GLY A 53 -25.99 -1.58 -22.71
CA GLY A 53 -27.01 -2.62 -22.88
C GLY A 53 -26.48 -4.07 -22.94
N ARG A 54 -25.19 -4.30 -22.72
CA ARG A 54 -24.60 -5.65 -22.60
C ARG A 54 -23.94 -5.86 -21.25
N GLU A 55 -23.91 -7.11 -20.80
CA GLU A 55 -23.10 -7.49 -19.65
C GLU A 55 -21.60 -7.31 -19.96
N PRO A 56 -20.77 -7.00 -18.95
CA PRO A 56 -19.31 -6.91 -19.12
C PRO A 56 -18.69 -8.23 -19.61
N GLU A 57 -17.87 -8.14 -20.66
CA GLU A 57 -17.07 -9.26 -21.17
C GLU A 57 -15.71 -9.26 -20.47
N ILE A 58 -15.52 -10.11 -19.47
CA ILE A 58 -14.31 -10.17 -18.64
C ILE A 58 -13.35 -11.25 -19.18
N THR A 59 -12.08 -10.91 -19.37
CA THR A 59 -11.03 -11.85 -19.77
C THR A 59 -9.87 -11.81 -18.78
N ARG A 60 -9.49 -12.98 -18.25
CA ARG A 60 -8.30 -13.15 -17.41
C ARG A 60 -7.07 -13.33 -18.28
N TYR A 61 -6.11 -12.43 -18.15
CA TYR A 61 -4.84 -12.49 -18.89
C TYR A 61 -3.69 -12.99 -18.02
N PHE A 62 -3.83 -12.96 -16.69
CA PHE A 62 -2.81 -13.42 -15.76
C PHE A 62 -3.42 -14.31 -14.66
N MET A 63 -2.73 -15.41 -14.36
CA MET A 63 -3.01 -16.29 -13.24
C MET A 63 -1.67 -16.61 -12.56
N PRO A 64 -1.48 -16.23 -11.29
CA PRO A 64 -0.25 -16.58 -10.58
C PRO A 64 -0.15 -18.10 -10.46
N ARG A 65 1.02 -18.66 -10.80
CA ARG A 65 1.32 -20.09 -10.66
C ARG A 65 2.36 -20.25 -9.57
N PHE A 66 1.98 -20.88 -8.47
CA PHE A 66 2.88 -21.17 -7.36
C PHE A 66 3.41 -22.59 -7.52
N ALA A 67 4.47 -22.74 -8.30
CA ALA A 67 5.19 -24.00 -8.47
C ALA A 67 6.48 -23.95 -7.65
N ALA A 68 6.43 -24.41 -6.41
CA ALA A 68 7.61 -24.43 -5.54
C ALA A 68 8.66 -25.40 -6.11
N THR A 69 9.87 -24.91 -6.34
CA THR A 69 11.02 -25.73 -6.72
C THR A 69 11.93 -25.84 -5.50
N PRO A 70 12.27 -27.07 -5.03
CA PRO A 70 13.19 -27.23 -3.91
C PRO A 70 14.55 -26.60 -4.21
N ILE A 71 15.12 -25.91 -3.22
CA ILE A 71 16.48 -25.40 -3.28
C ILE A 71 17.41 -26.51 -2.79
N THR A 72 18.46 -26.78 -3.56
CA THR A 72 19.53 -27.73 -3.22
C THR A 72 20.84 -26.97 -3.03
N PRO A 73 21.85 -27.54 -2.35
CA PRO A 73 23.16 -26.88 -2.20
C PRO A 73 23.78 -26.45 -3.54
N ASP A 74 23.60 -27.24 -4.60
CA ASP A 74 24.10 -26.93 -5.94
C ASP A 74 23.37 -25.77 -6.64
N THR A 75 22.14 -25.46 -6.21
CA THR A 75 21.29 -24.43 -6.82
C THR A 75 21.11 -23.20 -5.94
N GLU A 76 21.49 -23.26 -4.66
CA GLU A 76 21.30 -22.21 -3.67
C GLU A 76 21.87 -20.86 -4.13
N GLN A 77 23.14 -20.83 -4.54
CA GLN A 77 23.78 -19.60 -5.00
C GLN A 77 23.09 -19.03 -6.25
N ALA A 78 22.76 -19.88 -7.23
CA ALA A 78 22.10 -19.44 -8.45
C ALA A 78 20.71 -18.85 -8.16
N ARG A 79 19.97 -19.41 -7.19
CA ARG A 79 18.67 -18.88 -6.74
C ARG A 79 18.81 -17.58 -5.98
N TYR A 80 19.83 -17.46 -5.12
CA TYR A 80 20.15 -16.21 -4.44
C TYR A 80 20.45 -15.09 -5.45
N ASP A 81 21.27 -15.36 -6.47
CA ASP A 81 21.64 -14.38 -7.50
C ASP A 81 20.42 -13.98 -8.33
N GLU A 82 19.57 -14.93 -8.71
CA GLU A 82 18.32 -14.68 -9.45
C GLU A 82 17.36 -13.78 -8.65
N ILE A 83 17.12 -14.11 -7.38
CA ILE A 83 16.23 -13.32 -6.49
C ILE A 83 16.79 -11.91 -6.32
N THR A 84 18.09 -11.80 -6.06
CA THR A 84 18.77 -10.51 -5.89
C THR A 84 18.64 -9.66 -7.16
N ALA A 85 18.91 -10.24 -8.33
CA ALA A 85 18.83 -9.52 -9.60
C ALA A 85 17.40 -9.03 -9.90
N VAL A 86 16.38 -9.85 -9.66
CA VAL A 86 14.97 -9.46 -9.85
C VAL A 86 14.57 -8.37 -8.87
N LEU A 87 15.03 -8.45 -7.63
CA LEU A 87 14.75 -7.44 -6.61
C LEU A 87 15.41 -6.10 -6.94
N GLU A 88 16.68 -6.11 -7.33
CA GLU A 88 17.43 -4.92 -7.77
C GLU A 88 16.78 -4.27 -9.00
N ASP A 89 16.44 -5.06 -10.02
CA ASP A 89 15.78 -4.56 -11.24
C ASP A 89 14.40 -3.97 -10.94
N SER A 90 13.62 -4.60 -10.06
CA SER A 90 12.34 -4.08 -9.60
C SER A 90 12.51 -2.73 -8.90
N VAL A 91 13.42 -2.63 -7.94
CA VAL A 91 13.69 -1.37 -7.23
C VAL A 91 14.18 -0.30 -8.19
N ALA A 92 15.11 -0.63 -9.09
CA ALA A 92 15.63 0.30 -10.08
C ALA A 92 14.53 0.88 -10.97
N LYS A 93 13.56 0.06 -11.41
CA LYS A 93 12.40 0.52 -12.20
C LYS A 93 11.51 1.47 -11.42
N HIS A 94 11.32 1.22 -10.12
CA HIS A 94 10.52 2.07 -9.24
C HIS A 94 11.24 3.37 -8.82
N MET A 95 12.57 3.42 -8.90
CA MET A 95 13.34 4.64 -8.63
C MET A 95 13.41 5.60 -9.82
N ARG A 96 12.97 5.19 -11.02
CA ARG A 96 12.84 6.06 -12.19
C ARG A 96 11.59 6.94 -12.06
N ALA A 97 11.69 8.00 -11.27
CA ALA A 97 10.62 8.99 -11.12
C ALA A 97 11.16 10.41 -11.33
N ASP A 98 10.40 11.23 -12.05
CA ASP A 98 10.71 12.67 -12.27
C ASP A 98 10.47 13.52 -11.02
N VAL A 99 10.32 12.89 -9.86
CA VAL A 99 9.93 13.52 -8.60
C VAL A 99 10.72 12.95 -7.43
N THR A 100 10.75 13.68 -6.32
CA THR A 100 11.33 13.19 -5.07
C THR A 100 10.65 11.90 -4.63
N VAL A 101 11.45 10.84 -4.56
CA VAL A 101 11.06 9.51 -4.13
C VAL A 101 11.39 9.33 -2.65
N GLY A 102 10.39 8.93 -1.87
CA GLY A 102 10.54 8.41 -0.53
C GLY A 102 10.39 6.87 -0.47
N SER A 103 10.65 6.29 0.69
CA SER A 103 10.38 4.88 0.96
C SER A 103 9.80 4.71 2.36
N PHE A 104 8.78 3.86 2.49
CA PHE A 104 8.31 3.46 3.81
C PHE A 104 9.25 2.42 4.39
N LEU A 105 9.73 2.70 5.59
CA LEU A 105 10.63 1.84 6.34
C LEU A 105 9.89 1.35 7.59
N SER A 106 9.93 0.04 7.83
CA SER A 106 9.50 -0.55 9.09
C SER A 106 10.70 -1.20 9.78
N GLY A 107 10.51 -1.79 10.96
CA GLY A 107 11.57 -2.54 11.63
C GLY A 107 11.90 -3.89 10.97
N GLY A 108 11.24 -4.23 9.86
CA GLY A 108 11.32 -5.53 9.21
C GLY A 108 12.34 -5.59 8.08
N ILE A 109 12.93 -6.78 7.89
CA ILE A 109 13.96 -7.06 6.89
C ILE A 109 13.54 -6.71 5.45
N ASP A 110 12.27 -6.93 5.09
CA ASP A 110 11.77 -6.69 3.74
C ASP A 110 11.89 -5.22 3.34
N SER A 111 11.35 -4.33 4.17
CA SER A 111 11.37 -2.88 3.90
C SER A 111 12.78 -2.31 3.96
N THR A 112 13.62 -2.82 4.86
CA THR A 112 15.04 -2.45 4.96
C THR A 112 15.81 -2.89 3.73
N ALA A 113 15.57 -4.09 3.21
CA ALA A 113 16.20 -4.56 1.98
C ALA A 113 15.81 -3.68 0.77
N ILE A 114 14.52 -3.33 0.65
CA ILE A 114 14.05 -2.41 -0.40
C ILE A 114 14.71 -1.03 -0.26
N ALA A 115 14.75 -0.46 0.95
CA ALA A 115 15.36 0.85 1.18
C ALA A 115 16.88 0.85 0.92
N ALA A 116 17.57 -0.22 1.30
CA ALA A 116 19.01 -0.41 1.06
C ALA A 116 19.34 -0.53 -0.44
N LEU A 117 18.46 -1.13 -1.23
CA LEU A 117 18.59 -1.14 -2.68
C LEU A 117 18.23 0.21 -3.29
N ALA A 118 17.19 0.87 -2.78
CA ALA A 118 16.71 2.15 -3.30
C ALA A 118 17.74 3.27 -3.14
N ILE A 119 18.42 3.35 -1.99
CA ILE A 119 19.44 4.39 -1.72
C ILE A 119 20.62 4.32 -2.70
N ARG A 120 20.95 3.11 -3.22
CA ARG A 120 22.00 2.92 -4.24
C ARG A 120 21.66 3.59 -5.56
N HIS A 121 20.37 3.70 -5.89
CA HIS A 121 19.89 4.37 -7.12
C HIS A 121 19.50 5.82 -6.88
N ASN A 122 19.11 6.19 -5.65
CA ASN A 122 18.75 7.53 -5.26
C ASN A 122 19.44 7.92 -3.95
N PRO A 123 20.63 8.54 -4.00
CA PRO A 123 21.36 8.98 -2.80
C PRO A 123 20.62 10.03 -1.95
N ARG A 124 19.52 10.62 -2.46
CA ARG A 124 18.68 11.57 -1.74
C ARG A 124 17.38 10.94 -1.23
N LEU A 125 17.32 9.61 -1.12
CA LEU A 125 16.16 8.90 -0.60
C LEU A 125 15.82 9.39 0.81
N ILE A 126 14.52 9.59 1.05
CA ILE A 126 13.98 9.91 2.37
C ILE A 126 13.14 8.74 2.81
N THR A 127 13.45 8.18 3.97
CA THR A 127 12.69 7.08 4.56
C THR A 127 11.71 7.60 5.60
N PHE A 128 10.54 6.99 5.69
CA PHE A 128 9.49 7.39 6.61
C PHE A 128 9.02 6.21 7.45
N THR A 129 8.84 6.43 8.74
CA THR A 129 8.26 5.46 9.67
C THR A 129 7.24 6.16 10.56
N THR A 130 6.18 5.43 10.92
CA THR A 130 5.23 5.85 11.94
C THR A 130 5.24 4.89 13.12
N GLY A 131 5.27 5.45 14.32
CA GLY A 131 5.08 4.71 15.58
C GLY A 131 3.89 5.26 16.36
N PHE A 132 3.48 4.56 17.42
CA PHE A 132 2.47 5.02 18.36
C PHE A 132 3.13 5.35 19.70
N GLU A 133 2.53 6.24 20.48
CA GLU A 133 3.05 6.65 21.81
C GLU A 133 3.10 5.50 22.83
N ARG A 134 2.42 4.39 22.55
CA ARG A 134 2.32 3.26 23.49
C ARG A 134 3.60 2.42 23.49
N GLU A 135 4.26 2.36 24.64
CA GLU A 135 5.44 1.52 24.86
C GLU A 135 5.16 0.04 24.50
N GLY A 136 6.14 -0.60 23.85
CA GLY A 136 6.09 -2.01 23.44
C GLY A 136 5.46 -2.29 22.06
N PHE A 137 4.86 -1.29 21.40
CA PHE A 137 4.25 -1.43 20.06
C PHE A 137 4.96 -0.63 18.97
N SER A 138 6.09 -0.01 19.30
CA SER A 138 6.80 0.91 18.41
C SER A 138 8.04 0.24 17.82
N GLU A 139 8.04 0.02 16.50
CA GLU A 139 9.22 -0.43 15.73
C GLU A 139 10.17 0.73 15.38
N LEU A 140 9.94 1.91 15.96
CA LEU A 140 10.59 3.16 15.56
C LEU A 140 12.10 3.10 15.73
N ASP A 141 12.59 2.58 16.87
CA ASP A 141 14.03 2.50 17.16
C ASP A 141 14.76 1.62 16.14
N VAL A 142 14.14 0.50 15.74
CA VAL A 142 14.70 -0.41 14.74
C VAL A 142 14.72 0.24 13.36
N ALA A 143 13.66 0.97 13.00
CA ALA A 143 13.59 1.67 11.71
C ALA A 143 14.59 2.84 11.64
N VAL A 144 14.77 3.59 12.74
CA VAL A 144 15.78 4.65 12.86
C VAL A 144 17.18 4.06 12.68
N ALA A 145 17.51 3.01 13.44
CA ALA A 145 18.80 2.33 13.32
C ALA A 145 19.04 1.77 11.90
N SER A 146 18.00 1.22 11.27
CA SER A 146 18.07 0.72 9.89
C SER A 146 18.33 1.86 8.89
N ALA A 147 17.67 3.01 9.06
CA ALA A 147 17.87 4.17 8.20
C ALA A 147 19.28 4.76 8.35
N GLU A 148 19.79 4.84 9.57
CA GLU A 148 21.15 5.27 9.87
C GLU A 148 22.19 4.33 9.24
N ALA A 149 21.98 3.01 9.36
CA ALA A 149 22.88 2.01 8.80
C ALA A 149 23.01 2.10 7.27
N ILE A 150 21.93 2.49 6.56
CA ILE A 150 21.94 2.67 5.11
C ILE A 150 22.26 4.12 4.67
N GLY A 151 22.48 5.04 5.63
CA GLY A 151 22.76 6.45 5.36
C GLY A 151 21.59 7.24 4.76
N ALA A 152 20.35 6.78 4.96
CA ALA A 152 19.17 7.45 4.45
C ALA A 152 18.71 8.57 5.40
N ARG A 153 18.24 9.69 4.84
CA ARG A 153 17.54 10.69 5.65
C ARG A 153 16.24 10.09 6.16
N HIS A 154 16.05 10.07 7.47
CA HIS A 154 14.87 9.46 8.09
C HIS A 154 13.89 10.50 8.65
N VAL A 155 12.59 10.23 8.53
CA VAL A 155 11.51 10.99 9.15
C VAL A 155 10.62 10.03 9.94
N ALA A 156 10.61 10.21 11.25
CA ALA A 156 9.80 9.43 12.18
C ALA A 156 8.61 10.26 12.66
N LYS A 157 7.39 9.70 12.61
CA LYS A 157 6.18 10.33 13.13
C LYS A 157 5.57 9.46 14.21
N VAL A 158 5.51 9.98 15.44
CA VAL A 158 4.76 9.37 16.53
C VAL A 158 3.31 9.88 16.45
N VAL A 159 2.37 8.94 16.54
CA VAL A 159 0.92 9.17 16.48
C VAL A 159 0.32 8.99 17.87
N SER A 160 -0.34 10.04 18.37
CA SER A 160 -1.07 9.97 19.64
C SER A 160 -2.43 9.27 19.50
N ALA A 161 -3.02 8.86 20.61
CA ALA A 161 -4.36 8.27 20.63
C ALA A 161 -5.44 9.26 20.14
N GLU A 162 -5.27 10.56 20.43
CA GLU A 162 -6.17 11.63 19.99
C GLU A 162 -6.06 11.86 18.48
N GLU A 163 -4.83 11.91 17.94
CA GLU A 163 -4.60 12.02 16.49
C GLU A 163 -5.23 10.84 15.76
N PHE A 164 -5.07 9.63 16.30
CA PHE A 164 -5.69 8.42 15.79
C PHE A 164 -7.22 8.56 15.72
N VAL A 165 -7.87 8.85 16.84
CA VAL A 165 -9.35 8.94 16.91
C VAL A 165 -9.86 10.05 15.99
N ALA A 166 -9.18 11.19 15.92
CA ALA A 166 -9.55 12.29 15.05
C ALA A 166 -9.44 11.95 13.55
N ALA A 167 -8.46 11.12 13.17
CA ALA A 167 -8.24 10.72 11.78
C ALA A 167 -9.18 9.59 11.31
N LEU A 168 -9.78 8.81 12.21
CA LEU A 168 -10.61 7.64 11.86
C LEU A 168 -11.70 7.93 10.81
N PRO A 169 -12.50 9.01 10.90
CA PRO A 169 -13.52 9.30 9.88
C PRO A 169 -12.93 9.55 8.49
N GLU A 170 -11.75 10.18 8.42
CA GLU A 170 -11.05 10.44 7.17
C GLU A 170 -10.43 9.16 6.61
N ILE A 171 -9.82 8.33 7.46
CA ILE A 171 -9.30 7.01 7.06
C ILE A 171 -10.43 6.18 6.45
N VAL A 172 -11.57 6.06 7.15
CA VAL A 172 -12.75 5.31 6.65
C VAL A 172 -13.28 5.90 5.35
N TRP A 173 -13.22 7.21 5.16
CA TRP A 173 -13.62 7.85 3.91
C TRP A 173 -12.74 7.45 2.71
N TYR A 174 -11.44 7.23 2.93
CA TYR A 174 -10.53 6.75 1.88
C TYR A 174 -10.66 5.25 1.61
N LEU A 175 -11.27 4.49 2.52
CA LEU A 175 -11.55 3.07 2.36
C LEU A 175 -12.89 2.91 1.64
N ASP A 176 -12.87 2.65 0.33
CA ASP A 176 -14.07 2.45 -0.50
C ASP A 176 -15.04 1.39 0.07
N GLU A 177 -14.53 0.46 0.90
CA GLU A 177 -15.28 -0.50 1.71
C GLU A 177 -14.57 -0.71 3.06
N PRO A 178 -15.28 -1.16 4.14
CA PRO A 178 -14.62 -1.45 5.41
C PRO A 178 -13.60 -2.58 5.24
N VAL A 179 -12.38 -2.32 5.72
CA VAL A 179 -11.27 -3.28 5.80
C VAL A 179 -10.76 -3.26 7.23
N ALA A 180 -10.67 -4.43 7.86
CA ALA A 180 -10.24 -4.58 9.25
C ALA A 180 -8.74 -4.91 9.33
N ASP A 181 -7.91 -4.10 8.65
CA ASP A 181 -6.46 -4.20 8.71
C ASP A 181 -5.88 -3.11 9.63
N PRO A 182 -5.26 -3.47 10.77
CA PRO A 182 -4.68 -2.51 11.69
C PRO A 182 -3.53 -1.69 11.07
N ALA A 183 -2.89 -2.18 10.00
CA ALA A 183 -1.81 -1.46 9.32
C ALA A 183 -2.29 -0.22 8.51
N LEU A 184 -3.59 -0.06 8.29
CA LEU A 184 -4.15 1.07 7.54
C LEU A 184 -3.89 2.42 8.20
N VAL A 185 -3.92 2.43 9.53
CA VAL A 185 -3.72 3.64 10.33
C VAL A 185 -2.28 4.15 10.22
N PRO A 186 -1.24 3.38 10.57
CA PRO A 186 0.14 3.84 10.40
C PRO A 186 0.43 4.17 8.94
N LEU A 187 -0.12 3.41 7.99
CA LEU A 187 0.00 3.70 6.56
C LEU A 187 -0.59 5.06 6.16
N PHE A 188 -1.74 5.43 6.73
CA PHE A 188 -2.34 6.75 6.50
C PHE A 188 -1.44 7.88 7.00
N PHE A 189 -0.93 7.77 8.24
CA PHE A 189 -0.08 8.80 8.81
C PHE A 189 1.25 8.91 8.06
N VAL A 190 1.91 7.79 7.73
CA VAL A 190 3.20 7.81 7.04
C VAL A 190 3.05 8.37 5.62
N ALA A 191 1.95 8.05 4.93
CA ALA A 191 1.64 8.63 3.63
C ALA A 191 1.38 10.15 3.74
N ARG A 192 0.66 10.58 4.77
CA ARG A 192 0.39 12.01 5.01
C ARG A 192 1.67 12.79 5.28
N GLU A 193 2.58 12.24 6.07
CA GLU A 193 3.91 12.83 6.30
C GLU A 193 4.75 12.86 5.02
N ALA A 194 4.74 11.75 4.27
CA ALA A 194 5.51 11.64 3.04
C ALA A 194 5.12 12.69 1.99
N VAL A 195 3.84 13.06 1.87
CA VAL A 195 3.35 14.08 0.91
C VAL A 195 3.96 15.46 1.16
N SER A 196 4.37 15.78 2.40
CA SER A 196 5.00 17.06 2.71
C SER A 196 6.40 17.21 2.09
N THR A 197 7.09 16.09 1.83
CA THR A 197 8.52 16.06 1.53
C THR A 197 8.85 15.30 0.23
N SER A 198 7.99 14.36 -0.17
CA SER A 198 8.12 13.51 -1.35
C SER A 198 6.80 13.49 -2.14
N LYS A 199 6.88 13.31 -3.46
CA LYS A 199 5.68 13.22 -4.30
C LYS A 199 5.30 11.77 -4.64
N TRP A 200 6.21 10.83 -4.38
CA TRP A 200 6.01 9.41 -4.57
C TRP A 200 6.77 8.62 -3.49
N CYS A 201 6.21 7.50 -3.04
CA CYS A 201 6.85 6.62 -2.06
C CYS A 201 6.78 5.16 -2.49
N CYS A 202 7.89 4.44 -2.37
CA CYS A 202 7.93 3.00 -2.58
C CYS A 202 7.41 2.28 -1.33
N PRO A 203 6.35 1.46 -1.43
CA PRO A 203 5.96 0.59 -0.32
C PRO A 203 7.02 -0.50 -0.12
N GLY A 204 7.44 -0.73 1.12
CA GLY A 204 8.39 -1.80 1.48
C GLY A 204 7.79 -3.21 1.48
N LYS A 205 6.57 -3.39 0.95
CA LYS A 205 5.87 -4.67 0.79
C LYS A 205 5.53 -4.89 -0.69
N ALA A 206 5.46 -6.15 -1.13
CA ALA A 206 4.96 -6.56 -2.45
C ALA A 206 3.60 -5.89 -2.76
N PRO A 207 3.22 -5.68 -4.05
CA PRO A 207 2.38 -4.57 -4.46
C PRO A 207 0.96 -4.66 -3.88
N THR A 208 0.75 -4.04 -2.73
CA THR A 208 -0.56 -3.73 -2.17
C THR A 208 -0.73 -2.22 -2.15
N ASN A 209 -1.57 -1.73 -3.08
CA ASN A 209 -2.16 -0.40 -3.17
C ASN A 209 -1.27 0.81 -2.81
N CYS A 210 -0.45 1.23 -3.77
CA CYS A 210 0.23 2.53 -3.76
C CYS A 210 -0.69 3.64 -4.34
N SER A 211 -1.84 3.91 -3.72
CA SER A 211 -2.79 4.93 -4.21
C SER A 211 -2.94 6.15 -3.30
N ALA A 212 -2.30 6.18 -2.13
CA ALA A 212 -2.48 7.27 -1.16
C ALA A 212 -1.69 8.55 -1.51
N ALA A 213 -0.58 8.47 -2.24
CA ALA A 213 0.34 9.60 -2.40
C ALA A 213 -0.01 10.58 -3.56
N THR A 214 -0.94 10.26 -4.47
CA THR A 214 -1.03 10.97 -5.77
C THR A 214 -2.23 11.90 -5.98
N ARG A 215 -3.15 12.10 -5.03
CA ARG A 215 -4.36 12.93 -5.28
C ARG A 215 -4.22 14.44 -5.02
N SER A 216 -3.06 14.96 -4.62
CA SER A 216 -2.89 16.42 -4.48
C SER A 216 -2.84 17.18 -5.83
N THR A 217 -2.61 16.48 -6.95
CA THR A 217 -2.50 17.08 -8.31
C THR A 217 -3.81 17.10 -9.10
N ALA A 218 -4.88 16.45 -8.62
CA ALA A 218 -6.16 16.39 -9.34
C ALA A 218 -6.96 17.71 -9.33
N SER A 219 -6.49 18.76 -8.65
CA SER A 219 -7.11 20.09 -8.65
C SER A 219 -6.71 20.98 -9.84
N ARG A 220 -5.77 20.55 -10.69
CA ARG A 220 -5.28 21.31 -11.86
C ARG A 220 -5.70 20.75 -13.23
N CYS A 221 -6.58 19.77 -13.28
CA CYS A 221 -7.26 19.36 -14.52
C CYS A 221 -8.74 19.74 -14.43
N ARG A 222 -9.02 20.99 -14.75
CA ARG A 222 -10.30 21.46 -15.32
C ARG A 222 -9.98 22.24 -16.57
#